data_AF-A0A2E3DJZ7-F1
#
_entry.id   AF-A0A2E3DJZ7-F1
#
_cell.length_a   1.000
_cell.length_b   1.000
_cell.length_c   1.000
_cell.angle_alpha   90.00
_cell.angle_beta   90.00
_cell.angle_gamma   90.00
#
_symmetry.space_group_name_H-M   'P 1'
#
loop_
_entity.id
_entity.type
_entity.pdbx_description
1 polymer ?
#
loop_
_entity_poly.entity_id
_entity_poly.type
_entity_poly.pdbx_seq_one_letter_code
_entity_poly.pdbx_strand_id
1 'polypeptide(L)'
;MSSTAFYCLRNSGSYLVNDRFSNHAKSLIYTPHFALFLQPGTIHMSLFFRYVASALLFLLSFPVFAQERVAYTSVQEAGPDYLVQGEYRGAVRFVGLLRSSCGLQVIARGEGDFTAILIPGGLAGQGGNLEEKVQLKGQTNDAGVTVLSNDTYQVKIANGIATVSNSEDRRIGRLRHIVRQSVTIGMPAPEQAVVLFDGQNTDNLIDAKVTEDGLLMEGVLTREVVKDFRLHLEFKTPFMPNSLGQSRGNSGVYIQRRYEVQVLDSFGLEGLHNECGGLYRQKPPTVNMAFPPLVWQTYDIQFRAARFNEAGEKTENAQITVYHNGIPVHEAYELTGKTGAGQPETPTRQPILLQNHSDPVRYRNIWLVHLEESEAGLEAKPRKRSGNK
;
A
#
# COMPACT_ATOMS: atom_id res chain seq x y z
N MET A 1 -32.99 -24.40 -60.86
CA MET A 1 -34.07 -23.38 -60.81
C MET A 1 -33.59 -22.34 -59.79
N SER A 2 -33.22 -21.11 -60.15
CA SER A 2 -34.00 -20.03 -60.81
C SER A 2 -35.14 -19.54 -59.91
N SER A 3 -35.32 -18.25 -59.57
CA SER A 3 -34.72 -16.98 -60.06
C SER A 3 -34.35 -16.05 -58.87
N THR A 4 -33.38 -15.12 -58.89
CA THR A 4 -33.21 -13.87 -59.70
C THR A 4 -34.22 -12.76 -59.35
N ALA A 5 -33.93 -11.46 -59.29
CA ALA A 5 -32.81 -10.62 -58.76
C ALA A 5 -33.12 -9.12 -59.05
N PHE A 6 -32.61 -8.17 -58.27
CA PHE A 6 -32.26 -6.77 -58.66
C PHE A 6 -31.31 -6.21 -57.57
N TYR A 7 -30.12 -5.61 -57.78
CA TYR A 7 -29.52 -4.68 -58.77
C TYR A 7 -30.01 -3.21 -58.64
N CYS A 8 -29.16 -2.16 -58.59
CA CYS A 8 -27.68 -2.13 -58.72
C CYS A 8 -26.96 -0.82 -58.29
N LEU A 9 -25.63 -0.91 -58.11
CA LEU A 9 -24.53 0.11 -58.31
C LEU A 9 -24.59 1.46 -57.55
N ARG A 10 -23.50 1.97 -56.90
CA ARG A 10 -22.20 2.51 -57.40
C ARG A 10 -22.36 3.82 -58.24
N ASN A 11 -21.41 4.77 -58.27
CA ASN A 11 -19.96 4.63 -58.06
C ASN A 11 -19.22 5.90 -57.58
N SER A 12 -18.04 5.68 -56.98
CA SER A 12 -16.78 6.47 -56.97
C SER A 12 -16.69 7.93 -57.49
N GLY A 13 -15.88 8.76 -56.82
CA GLY A 13 -15.24 9.92 -57.45
C GLY A 13 -14.49 10.87 -56.50
N SER A 14 -13.16 10.77 -56.43
CA SER A 14 -12.29 11.68 -55.66
C SER A 14 -11.19 12.27 -56.55
N TYR A 15 -11.01 13.59 -56.58
CA TYR A 15 -9.75 14.24 -57.02
C TYR A 15 -9.60 15.67 -56.46
N LEU A 16 -8.38 16.21 -56.59
CA LEU A 16 -7.87 17.47 -56.03
C LEU A 16 -8.07 18.66 -56.99
N VAL A 17 -7.91 19.92 -56.51
CA VAL A 17 -6.98 20.96 -57.03
C VAL A 17 -7.14 22.30 -56.26
N ASN A 18 -6.12 23.16 -56.32
CA ASN A 18 -5.93 24.41 -55.57
C ASN A 18 -6.56 25.68 -56.22
N ASP A 19 -6.50 26.76 -55.42
CA ASP A 19 -5.95 28.10 -55.79
C ASP A 19 -6.85 29.32 -56.11
N ARG A 20 -6.93 30.21 -55.09
CA ARG A 20 -6.67 31.69 -55.10
C ARG A 20 -7.66 32.71 -55.74
N PHE A 21 -7.46 33.96 -55.26
CA PHE A 21 -7.97 35.28 -55.69
C PHE A 21 -9.45 35.65 -55.35
N SER A 22 -9.85 36.92 -55.12
CA SER A 22 -9.14 38.13 -54.65
C SER A 22 -10.07 39.37 -54.46
N ASN A 23 -9.85 40.15 -53.39
CA ASN A 23 -10.07 41.61 -53.19
C ASN A 23 -11.38 42.33 -53.61
N HIS A 24 -11.90 43.14 -52.67
CA HIS A 24 -12.15 44.60 -52.76
C HIS A 24 -11.93 45.17 -51.32
N ALA A 25 -11.05 46.14 -51.01
CA ALA A 25 -10.98 47.58 -51.38
C ALA A 25 -12.13 48.41 -50.72
N LYS A 26 -11.96 49.57 -50.05
CA LYS A 26 -11.02 50.73 -50.08
C LYS A 26 -11.05 51.51 -48.71
N SER A 27 -10.21 52.50 -48.31
CA SER A 27 -8.81 52.92 -48.62
C SER A 27 -8.35 54.19 -47.83
N LEU A 28 -7.09 54.26 -47.33
CA LEU A 28 -6.31 55.47 -46.90
C LEU A 28 -6.74 56.19 -45.57
N ILE A 29 -5.98 57.06 -44.87
CA ILE A 29 -5.09 58.20 -45.26
C ILE A 29 -3.85 58.43 -44.31
N TYR A 30 -2.68 58.66 -44.93
CA TYR A 30 -1.46 59.45 -44.59
C TYR A 30 -0.54 59.28 -43.34
N THR A 31 0.76 59.33 -43.67
CA THR A 31 2.04 59.53 -42.95
C THR A 31 2.45 61.05 -42.94
N PRO A 32 3.55 61.57 -42.30
CA PRO A 32 4.92 61.01 -42.26
C PRO A 32 5.83 61.28 -41.03
N HIS A 33 7.08 60.82 -41.13
CA HIS A 33 8.20 61.05 -40.19
C HIS A 33 8.82 62.45 -40.30
N PHE A 34 9.54 62.89 -39.26
CA PHE A 34 11.02 62.99 -39.27
C PHE A 34 11.57 63.13 -37.82
N ALA A 35 12.87 62.94 -37.61
CA ALA A 35 13.51 63.01 -36.29
C ALA A 35 14.82 63.81 -36.35
N LEU A 36 15.18 64.54 -35.27
CA LEU A 36 16.56 65.01 -35.08
C LEU A 36 16.94 65.30 -33.60
N PHE A 37 18.25 65.34 -33.39
CA PHE A 37 19.09 65.26 -32.18
C PHE A 37 19.06 66.41 -31.13
N LEU A 38 19.45 66.01 -29.90
CA LEU A 38 20.34 66.66 -28.91
C LEU A 38 19.88 67.69 -27.84
N GLN A 39 20.73 67.74 -26.81
CA GLN A 39 20.72 68.38 -25.47
C GLN A 39 21.25 69.86 -25.51
N PRO A 40 21.13 70.72 -24.44
CA PRO A 40 21.57 70.46 -23.05
C PRO A 40 20.80 71.14 -21.87
N GLY A 41 21.20 70.85 -20.61
CA GLY A 41 20.75 71.49 -19.36
C GLY A 41 21.23 70.73 -18.08
N THR A 42 21.48 71.40 -16.94
CA THR A 42 22.45 70.86 -15.95
C THR A 42 22.27 71.21 -14.44
N ILE A 43 22.51 70.22 -13.56
CA ILE A 43 22.89 70.20 -12.10
C ILE A 43 21.86 70.63 -10.99
N HIS A 44 21.96 69.90 -9.86
CA HIS A 44 21.44 70.11 -8.48
C HIS A 44 20.08 69.45 -8.15
N MET A 45 19.83 68.91 -6.93
CA MET A 45 20.60 68.99 -5.65
C MET A 45 20.70 67.62 -4.91
N SER A 46 21.32 67.61 -3.71
CA SER A 46 21.93 66.44 -3.05
C SER A 46 21.14 65.76 -1.91
N LEU A 47 21.52 64.49 -1.66
CA LEU A 47 21.48 63.70 -0.40
C LEU A 47 20.46 64.08 0.70
N PHE A 48 19.66 63.10 1.15
CA PHE A 48 19.60 62.67 2.56
C PHE A 48 19.04 61.23 2.66
N PHE A 49 19.08 60.63 3.86
CA PHE A 49 18.56 59.28 4.19
C PHE A 49 19.20 58.06 3.47
N ARG A 50 20.40 57.69 3.93
CA ARG A 50 20.78 56.28 4.15
C ARG A 50 21.21 56.15 5.61
N TYR A 51 20.56 55.27 6.39
CA TYR A 51 20.95 54.66 7.69
C TYR A 51 19.74 54.37 8.62
N VAL A 52 18.89 53.39 8.29
CA VAL A 52 18.21 52.49 9.27
C VAL A 52 17.84 51.19 8.54
N ALA A 53 18.75 50.20 8.48
CA ALA A 53 18.48 48.87 7.91
C ALA A 53 19.51 47.80 8.34
N SER A 54 19.96 47.83 9.61
CA SER A 54 21.04 46.96 10.11
C SER A 54 20.74 46.44 11.52
N ALA A 55 19.56 45.82 11.69
CA ALA A 55 19.16 45.19 12.94
C ALA A 55 18.47 43.85 12.68
N LEU A 56 18.96 42.81 13.37
CA LEU A 56 18.38 41.47 13.54
C LEU A 56 17.77 40.82 12.29
N LEU A 57 18.61 40.05 11.57
CA LEU A 57 18.18 38.77 10.99
C LEU A 57 19.06 37.62 11.51
N PHE A 58 19.10 37.47 12.85
CA PHE A 58 19.56 36.22 13.44
C PHE A 58 18.50 35.15 13.15
N LEU A 59 18.70 34.41 12.05
CA LEU A 59 17.96 33.20 11.78
C LEU A 59 18.30 32.18 12.87
N LEU A 60 17.41 32.06 13.85
CA LEU A 60 17.41 30.94 14.78
C LEU A 60 17.00 29.68 14.00
N SER A 61 17.98 29.07 13.32
CA SER A 61 17.90 27.70 12.86
C SER A 61 17.92 26.78 14.07
N PHE A 62 16.78 26.70 14.75
CA PHE A 62 16.50 25.65 15.72
C PHE A 62 16.81 24.31 15.07
N PRO A 63 17.65 23.44 15.67
CA PRO A 63 17.79 22.08 15.19
C PRO A 63 16.42 21.41 15.32
N VAL A 64 15.83 21.05 14.18
CA VAL A 64 14.72 20.11 14.16
C VAL A 64 15.31 18.76 14.57
N PHE A 65 15.28 18.48 15.87
CA PHE A 65 15.58 17.16 16.39
C PHE A 65 14.59 16.20 15.73
N ALA A 66 15.12 15.29 14.90
CA ALA A 66 14.33 14.20 14.38
C ALA A 66 13.82 13.39 15.59
N GLN A 67 12.50 13.33 15.75
CA GLN A 67 11.86 12.65 16.86
C GLN A 67 12.34 11.19 16.90
N GLU A 68 12.72 10.70 18.08
CA GLU A 68 13.32 9.36 18.19
C GLU A 68 12.33 8.29 17.72
N ARG A 69 12.83 7.32 16.96
CA ARG A 69 12.03 6.31 16.28
C ARG A 69 11.56 5.25 17.28
N VAL A 70 10.30 5.32 17.70
CA VAL A 70 9.77 4.41 18.73
C VAL A 70 9.15 3.16 18.10
N ALA A 71 9.44 1.99 18.68
CA ALA A 71 8.85 0.71 18.29
C ALA A 71 8.38 -0.08 19.53
N TYR A 72 7.08 -0.27 19.66
CA TYR A 72 6.48 -1.10 20.71
C TYR A 72 6.20 -2.51 20.16
N THR A 73 6.45 -3.56 20.95
CA THR A 73 6.26 -4.96 20.53
C THR A 73 5.18 -5.70 21.33
N SER A 74 4.76 -5.13 22.47
CA SER A 74 3.61 -5.53 23.27
C SER A 74 2.52 -4.46 23.30
N VAL A 75 1.30 -4.84 23.68
CA VAL A 75 0.17 -3.91 23.86
C VAL A 75 0.32 -3.08 25.15
N GLN A 76 1.03 -3.64 26.13
CA GLN A 76 1.26 -3.09 27.46
C GLN A 76 2.14 -1.83 27.41
N GLU A 77 3.10 -1.79 26.48
CA GLU A 77 3.99 -0.64 26.26
C GLU A 77 3.38 0.41 25.31
N ALA A 78 2.41 0.02 24.49
CA ALA A 78 1.95 0.76 23.31
C ALA A 78 1.22 2.10 23.57
N GLY A 79 1.08 2.50 24.84
CA GLY A 79 0.57 3.83 25.21
C GLY A 79 -0.92 4.09 24.88
N PRO A 80 -1.39 5.34 25.08
CA PRO A 80 -2.80 5.69 24.88
C PRO A 80 -3.22 5.66 23.40
N ASP A 81 -2.33 6.00 22.47
CA ASP A 81 -2.64 6.06 21.04
C ASP A 81 -3.07 4.70 20.47
N TYR A 82 -2.50 3.61 21.00
CA TYR A 82 -2.88 2.26 20.63
C TYR A 82 -4.32 1.89 21.02
N LEU A 83 -4.85 2.47 22.10
CA LEU A 83 -6.23 2.24 22.56
C LEU A 83 -7.28 2.86 21.62
N VAL A 84 -6.86 3.85 20.81
CA VAL A 84 -7.68 4.51 19.79
C VAL A 84 -7.44 3.89 18.41
N GLN A 85 -6.21 3.49 18.11
CA GLN A 85 -5.85 2.84 16.85
C GLN A 85 -6.60 1.51 16.64
N GLY A 86 -6.87 1.21 15.38
CA GLY A 86 -7.32 -0.09 14.92
C GLY A 86 -8.55 0.00 14.03
N GLU A 87 -9.32 -1.07 14.00
CA GLU A 87 -10.50 -1.18 13.15
C GLU A 87 -11.78 -1.01 13.96
N TYR A 88 -12.72 -0.26 13.40
CA TYR A 88 -14.07 -0.12 13.94
C TYR A 88 -15.07 -0.56 12.90
N ARG A 89 -16.13 -1.25 13.32
CA ARG A 89 -17.21 -1.72 12.43
C ARG A 89 -18.58 -1.39 13.00
N GLY A 90 -19.54 -1.12 12.12
CA GLY A 90 -20.92 -0.82 12.49
C GLY A 90 -21.73 -0.41 11.27
N ALA A 91 -22.59 0.59 11.44
CA ALA A 91 -23.47 1.04 10.36
C ALA A 91 -23.69 2.56 10.36
N VAL A 92 -23.57 3.16 9.17
CA VAL A 92 -23.66 4.60 8.88
C VAL A 92 -24.74 4.82 7.82
N ARG A 93 -25.44 5.96 7.87
CA ARG A 93 -26.33 6.42 6.79
C ARG A 93 -25.71 7.61 6.08
N PHE A 94 -24.98 7.33 5.01
CA PHE A 94 -24.42 8.35 4.11
C PHE A 94 -25.53 9.11 3.36
N VAL A 95 -25.21 10.28 2.80
CA VAL A 95 -26.17 11.09 2.04
C VAL A 95 -26.65 10.34 0.80
N GLY A 96 -27.96 10.37 0.53
CA GLY A 96 -28.58 9.65 -0.60
C GLY A 96 -28.67 8.12 -0.44
N LEU A 97 -28.03 7.52 0.57
CA LEU A 97 -27.96 6.07 0.76
C LEU A 97 -28.79 5.58 1.95
N LEU A 98 -29.22 4.31 1.86
CA LEU A 98 -29.75 3.58 3.01
C LEU A 98 -28.66 3.40 4.07
N ARG A 99 -29.08 3.12 5.32
CA ARG A 99 -28.13 2.78 6.39
C ARG A 99 -27.44 1.45 6.05
N SER A 100 -26.15 1.50 5.75
CA SER A 100 -25.34 0.36 5.31
C SER A 100 -24.28 -0.02 6.35
N SER A 101 -23.71 -1.22 6.19
CA SER A 101 -22.48 -1.63 6.88
C SER A 101 -21.34 -0.66 6.54
N CYS A 102 -20.46 -0.39 7.50
CA CYS A 102 -19.36 0.53 7.34
C CYS A 102 -18.19 0.12 8.23
N GLY A 103 -16.98 0.23 7.69
CA GLY A 103 -15.72 0.12 8.41
C GLY A 103 -15.09 1.49 8.66
N LEU A 104 -14.23 1.59 9.66
CA LEU A 104 -13.33 2.72 9.88
C LEU A 104 -11.98 2.16 10.33
N GLN A 105 -10.91 2.53 9.65
CA GLN A 105 -9.55 2.26 10.07
C GLN A 105 -8.98 3.56 10.68
N VAL A 106 -8.50 3.50 11.92
CA VAL A 106 -7.94 4.66 12.65
C VAL A 106 -6.47 4.42 12.88
N ILE A 107 -5.62 5.28 12.34
CA ILE A 107 -4.16 5.12 12.29
C ILE A 107 -3.51 6.24 13.07
N ALA A 108 -2.84 5.89 14.17
CA ALA A 108 -2.08 6.83 14.99
C ALA A 108 -0.86 7.35 14.22
N ARG A 109 -0.46 8.58 14.53
CA ARG A 109 0.72 9.27 14.01
C ARG A 109 1.69 9.70 15.14
N GLY A 110 1.34 9.41 16.39
CA GLY A 110 2.10 9.77 17.59
C GLY A 110 1.53 11.01 18.27
N GLU A 111 1.86 11.20 19.54
CA GLU A 111 1.50 12.39 20.33
C GLU A 111 -0.02 12.71 20.35
N GLY A 112 -0.88 11.69 20.17
CA GLY A 112 -2.33 11.86 20.10
C GLY A 112 -2.87 12.33 18.75
N ASP A 113 -2.05 12.39 17.70
CA ASP A 113 -2.44 12.69 16.32
C ASP A 113 -2.88 11.43 15.54
N PHE A 114 -3.92 11.57 14.70
CA PHE A 114 -4.52 10.47 13.96
C PHE A 114 -4.95 10.86 12.55
N THR A 115 -4.81 9.90 11.64
CA THR A 115 -5.52 9.86 10.35
C THR A 115 -6.49 8.69 10.37
N ALA A 116 -7.65 8.80 9.73
CA ALA A 116 -8.58 7.68 9.62
C ALA A 116 -9.21 7.57 8.23
N ILE A 117 -9.62 6.35 7.88
CA ILE A 117 -10.26 6.01 6.62
C ILE A 117 -11.63 5.39 6.93
N LEU A 118 -12.70 6.13 6.63
CA LEU A 118 -14.09 5.66 6.74
C LEU A 118 -14.48 4.99 5.42
N ILE A 119 -14.90 3.73 5.49
CA ILE A 119 -15.07 2.84 4.33
C ILE A 119 -16.55 2.44 4.23
N PRO A 120 -17.29 2.87 3.20
CA PRO A 120 -18.65 2.39 2.92
C PRO A 120 -18.68 0.88 2.69
N GLY A 121 -19.77 0.20 3.02
CA GLY A 121 -19.94 -1.25 2.84
C GLY A 121 -19.32 -2.13 3.93
N GLY A 122 -18.14 -1.79 4.45
CA GLY A 122 -17.43 -2.63 5.43
C GLY A 122 -15.95 -2.31 5.56
N LEU A 123 -15.15 -3.26 6.06
CA LEU A 123 -13.69 -3.18 6.08
C LEU A 123 -13.09 -3.86 4.82
N ALA A 124 -11.80 -3.66 4.57
CA ALA A 124 -11.07 -4.39 3.52
C ALA A 124 -11.22 -5.92 3.71
N GLY A 125 -11.54 -6.63 2.63
CA GLY A 125 -11.87 -8.07 2.68
C GLY A 125 -13.24 -8.42 3.29
N GLN A 126 -14.05 -7.42 3.72
CA GLN A 126 -15.39 -7.62 4.28
C GLN A 126 -16.44 -6.71 3.61
N GLY A 127 -16.36 -6.57 2.28
CA GLY A 127 -17.33 -5.79 1.49
C GLY A 127 -17.17 -4.27 1.56
N GLY A 128 -16.03 -3.77 2.07
CA GLY A 128 -15.70 -2.35 2.03
C GLY A 128 -15.41 -1.84 0.62
N ASN A 129 -16.05 -0.75 0.21
CA ASN A 129 -15.71 -0.02 -1.01
C ASN A 129 -14.48 0.88 -0.73
N LEU A 130 -13.33 0.50 -1.28
CA LEU A 130 -12.08 1.25 -1.14
C LEU A 130 -11.95 2.39 -2.17
N GLU A 131 -12.80 2.46 -3.19
CA GLU A 131 -12.83 3.55 -4.17
C GLU A 131 -13.56 4.78 -3.60
N GLU A 132 -14.65 4.57 -2.85
CA GLU A 132 -15.42 5.61 -2.15
C GLU A 132 -14.95 5.85 -0.70
N LYS A 133 -13.70 5.51 -0.37
CA LYS A 133 -13.14 5.68 0.98
C LYS A 133 -12.96 7.16 1.33
N VAL A 134 -13.39 7.54 2.53
CA VAL A 134 -13.37 8.92 3.02
C VAL A 134 -12.24 9.11 4.03
N GLN A 135 -11.27 9.96 3.71
CA GLN A 135 -10.18 10.30 4.62
C GLN A 135 -10.60 11.35 5.66
N LEU A 136 -10.13 11.19 6.89
CA LEU A 136 -10.34 12.05 8.05
C LEU A 136 -9.00 12.28 8.77
N LYS A 137 -8.86 13.38 9.49
CA LYS A 137 -7.70 13.67 10.36
C LYS A 137 -8.14 14.32 11.67
N GLY A 138 -7.33 14.24 12.71
CA GLY A 138 -7.55 14.96 13.96
C GLY A 138 -6.89 14.30 15.16
N GLN A 139 -7.20 14.79 16.35
CA GLN A 139 -6.42 14.55 17.57
C GLN A 139 -7.28 14.08 18.74
N THR A 140 -6.64 13.46 19.73
CA THR A 140 -7.21 13.26 21.08
C THR A 140 -7.09 14.55 21.89
N ASN A 141 -8.19 14.99 22.49
CA ASN A 141 -8.23 16.18 23.36
C ASN A 141 -7.99 15.84 24.85
N ASP A 142 -7.86 16.88 25.68
CA ASP A 142 -7.64 16.78 27.13
C ASP A 142 -8.69 15.95 27.89
N ALA A 143 -9.88 15.74 27.31
CA ALA A 143 -10.95 14.91 27.86
C ALA A 143 -10.87 13.43 27.43
N GLY A 144 -9.79 13.03 26.76
CA GLY A 144 -9.58 11.66 26.27
C GLY A 144 -10.47 11.28 25.08
N VAL A 145 -11.00 12.26 24.34
CA VAL A 145 -11.88 12.04 23.18
C VAL A 145 -11.13 12.38 21.89
N THR A 146 -10.95 11.40 21.02
CA THR A 146 -10.38 11.63 19.68
C THR A 146 -11.46 12.20 18.77
N VAL A 147 -11.17 13.34 18.14
CA VAL A 147 -12.09 13.99 17.18
C VAL A 147 -11.42 14.02 15.82
N LEU A 148 -11.93 13.20 14.90
CA LEU A 148 -11.48 13.08 13.51
C LEU A 148 -12.49 13.79 12.60
N SER A 149 -12.05 14.55 11.60
CA SER A 149 -12.97 15.23 10.69
C SER A 149 -12.42 15.49 9.28
N ASN A 150 -13.34 15.79 8.39
CA ASN A 150 -13.17 16.57 7.17
C ASN A 150 -14.41 17.48 6.98
N ASP A 151 -14.51 18.18 5.85
CA ASP A 151 -15.58 19.15 5.57
C ASP A 151 -17.00 18.55 5.55
N THR A 152 -17.13 17.22 5.42
CA THR A 152 -18.43 16.51 5.29
C THR A 152 -18.79 15.68 6.52
N TYR A 153 -17.80 15.12 7.22
CA TYR A 153 -18.01 14.16 8.30
C TYR A 153 -17.12 14.42 9.51
N GLN A 154 -17.67 14.12 10.68
CA GLN A 154 -16.98 14.16 11.97
C GLN A 154 -17.15 12.81 12.68
N VAL A 155 -16.08 12.30 13.29
CA VAL A 155 -16.09 11.06 14.08
C VAL A 155 -15.49 11.35 15.45
N LYS A 156 -16.31 11.24 16.51
CA LYS A 156 -15.83 11.28 17.90
C LYS A 156 -15.63 9.87 18.42
N ILE A 157 -14.44 9.57 18.94
CA ILE A 157 -14.07 8.27 19.50
C ILE A 157 -13.86 8.41 21.01
N ALA A 158 -14.54 7.57 21.78
CA ALA A 158 -14.32 7.40 23.21
C ALA A 158 -14.70 5.96 23.61
N ASN A 159 -13.96 5.34 24.54
CA ASN A 159 -14.27 4.01 25.10
C ASN A 159 -14.56 2.93 24.04
N GLY A 160 -13.74 2.87 22.97
CA GLY A 160 -13.90 1.92 21.86
C GLY A 160 -15.12 2.18 20.96
N ILE A 161 -15.78 3.33 21.08
CA ILE A 161 -16.98 3.70 20.30
C ILE A 161 -16.68 4.91 19.42
N ALA A 162 -16.76 4.72 18.11
CA ALA A 162 -16.71 5.80 17.13
C ALA A 162 -18.13 6.24 16.75
N THR A 163 -18.47 7.50 17.00
CA THR A 163 -19.78 8.10 16.68
C THR A 163 -19.63 9.03 15.48
N VAL A 164 -20.39 8.79 14.40
CA VAL A 164 -20.26 9.49 13.12
C VAL A 164 -21.40 10.50 12.95
N SER A 165 -21.06 11.76 12.66
CA SER A 165 -21.96 12.86 12.31
C SER A 165 -21.63 13.43 10.93
N ASN A 166 -22.61 14.12 10.31
CA ASN A 166 -22.38 14.97 9.13
C ASN A 166 -21.95 16.40 9.54
N SER A 167 -21.79 17.28 8.55
CA SER A 167 -21.51 18.72 8.71
C SER A 167 -22.61 19.54 9.42
N GLU A 168 -23.77 18.95 9.73
CA GLU A 168 -24.85 19.56 10.55
C GLU A 168 -24.76 19.10 12.04
N ASP A 169 -23.61 18.53 12.45
CA ASP A 169 -23.39 17.77 13.70
C ASP A 169 -24.35 16.59 13.95
N ARG A 170 -25.26 16.30 13.01
CA ARG A 170 -26.30 15.28 13.14
C ARG A 170 -25.70 13.88 13.05
N ARG A 171 -25.82 13.11 14.14
CA ARG A 171 -25.35 11.70 14.19
C ARG A 171 -26.01 10.84 13.12
N ILE A 172 -25.21 10.37 12.17
CA ILE A 172 -25.60 9.46 11.08
C ILE A 172 -25.17 8.00 11.29
N GLY A 173 -24.25 7.73 12.24
CA GLY A 173 -23.74 6.38 12.45
C GLY A 173 -23.08 6.15 13.81
N ARG A 174 -22.79 4.87 14.08
CA ARG A 174 -21.99 4.40 15.21
C ARG A 174 -21.26 3.12 14.82
N LEU A 175 -19.97 3.06 15.13
CA LEU A 175 -19.10 1.91 14.96
C LEU A 175 -18.53 1.51 16.34
N ARG A 176 -18.11 0.25 16.49
CA ARG A 176 -17.38 -0.25 17.67
C ARG A 176 -16.01 -0.74 17.24
N HIS A 177 -14.99 -0.53 18.07
CA HIS A 177 -13.67 -1.14 17.91
C HIS A 177 -13.79 -2.67 17.86
N ILE A 178 -13.01 -3.29 16.98
CA ILE A 178 -12.89 -4.73 16.83
C ILE A 178 -11.43 -5.10 16.55
N VAL A 179 -11.05 -6.31 16.96
CA VAL A 179 -9.81 -6.96 16.52
C VAL A 179 -10.21 -8.10 15.59
N ARG A 180 -9.69 -8.09 14.35
CA ARG A 180 -9.81 -9.24 13.44
C ARG A 180 -8.68 -10.25 13.71
N GLN A 181 -8.95 -11.50 13.36
CA GLN A 181 -7.97 -12.57 13.33
C GLN A 181 -7.98 -13.19 11.94
N SER A 182 -6.84 -13.76 11.52
CA SER A 182 -6.78 -14.52 10.26
C SER A 182 -7.57 -15.83 10.39
N VAL A 183 -8.21 -16.27 9.31
CA VAL A 183 -8.87 -17.58 9.25
C VAL A 183 -7.86 -18.75 9.17
N THR A 184 -6.58 -18.47 8.92
CA THR A 184 -5.49 -19.46 8.96
C THR A 184 -4.59 -19.31 10.20
N ILE A 185 -4.96 -18.47 11.18
CA ILE A 185 -4.17 -18.29 12.41
C ILE A 185 -4.06 -19.60 13.20
N GLY A 186 -2.85 -19.94 13.66
CA GLY A 186 -2.60 -21.19 14.39
C GLY A 186 -2.82 -22.45 13.56
N MET A 187 -2.77 -22.37 12.22
CA MET A 187 -2.90 -23.57 11.38
C MET A 187 -1.75 -24.54 11.67
N PRO A 188 -2.04 -25.77 12.13
CA PRO A 188 -1.00 -26.72 12.47
C PRO A 188 -0.26 -27.18 11.22
N ALA A 189 1.02 -27.49 11.38
CA ALA A 189 1.80 -28.14 10.34
C ALA A 189 1.17 -29.51 9.99
N PRO A 190 0.89 -29.79 8.70
CA PRO A 190 0.44 -31.12 8.29
C PRO A 190 1.60 -32.13 8.39
N GLU A 191 1.28 -33.42 8.46
CA GLU A 191 2.24 -34.50 8.76
C GLU A 191 3.49 -34.52 7.87
N GLN A 192 3.35 -34.17 6.59
CA GLN A 192 4.44 -34.11 5.62
C GLN A 192 5.23 -32.78 5.58
N ALA A 193 5.01 -31.88 6.54
CA ALA A 193 5.64 -30.56 6.53
C ALA A 193 7.03 -30.54 7.20
N VAL A 194 7.95 -29.78 6.59
CA VAL A 194 9.15 -29.29 7.27
C VAL A 194 8.73 -28.15 8.19
N VAL A 195 8.69 -28.41 9.49
CA VAL A 195 8.49 -27.37 10.52
C VAL A 195 9.77 -26.54 10.61
N LEU A 196 9.67 -25.25 10.27
CA LEU A 196 10.80 -24.31 10.28
C LEU A 196 10.92 -23.59 11.62
N PHE A 197 9.79 -23.30 12.28
CA PHE A 197 9.75 -22.75 13.64
C PHE A 197 8.38 -22.98 14.29
N ASP A 198 8.36 -23.63 15.46
CA ASP A 198 7.17 -23.96 16.25
C ASP A 198 6.95 -23.06 17.48
N GLY A 199 7.91 -22.19 17.81
CA GLY A 199 7.97 -21.42 19.05
C GLY A 199 9.20 -21.74 19.93
N GLN A 200 9.88 -22.86 19.66
CA GLN A 200 11.03 -23.33 20.45
C GLN A 200 12.19 -23.84 19.59
N ASN A 201 11.93 -24.67 18.58
CA ASN A 201 12.98 -25.31 17.79
C ASN A 201 13.52 -24.36 16.70
N THR A 202 14.85 -24.12 16.73
CA THR A 202 15.57 -23.30 15.75
C THR A 202 16.56 -24.09 14.88
N ASP A 203 16.58 -25.44 14.96
CA ASP A 203 17.54 -26.28 14.22
C ASP A 203 17.45 -26.07 12.70
N ASN A 204 16.24 -25.85 12.17
CA ASN A 204 16.01 -25.58 10.75
C ASN A 204 16.33 -24.14 10.32
N LEU A 205 16.97 -23.34 11.19
CA LEU A 205 17.25 -21.92 10.99
C LEU A 205 18.75 -21.58 11.15
N ILE A 206 19.14 -20.44 10.61
CA ILE A 206 20.48 -19.82 10.67
C ILE A 206 20.32 -18.38 11.14
N ASP A 207 21.15 -17.96 12.09
CA ASP A 207 21.12 -16.64 12.75
C ASP A 207 19.82 -16.32 13.53
N ALA A 208 19.04 -17.36 13.85
CA ALA A 208 17.82 -17.27 14.63
C ALA A 208 18.05 -16.69 16.03
N LYS A 209 17.16 -15.80 16.44
CA LYS A 209 17.03 -15.28 17.81
C LYS A 209 15.57 -15.36 18.22
N VAL A 210 15.31 -15.80 19.43
CA VAL A 210 13.96 -15.97 19.98
C VAL A 210 13.82 -15.06 21.20
N THR A 211 12.69 -14.37 21.33
CA THR A 211 12.38 -13.54 22.49
C THR A 211 11.98 -14.39 23.71
N GLU A 212 11.95 -13.79 24.90
CA GLU A 212 11.54 -14.46 26.14
C GLU A 212 10.09 -15.00 26.08
N ASP A 213 9.22 -14.41 25.25
CA ASP A 213 7.86 -14.88 24.97
C ASP A 213 7.75 -15.88 23.79
N GLY A 214 8.87 -16.45 23.34
CA GLY A 214 8.89 -17.55 22.36
C GLY A 214 8.68 -17.13 20.90
N LEU A 215 8.94 -15.87 20.55
CA LEU A 215 8.73 -15.35 19.19
C LEU A 215 10.06 -15.23 18.43
N LEU A 216 10.09 -15.70 17.19
CA LEU A 216 11.25 -15.60 16.32
C LEU A 216 11.43 -14.14 15.85
N MET A 217 12.66 -13.64 15.94
CA MET A 217 13.06 -12.32 15.47
C MET A 217 13.33 -12.29 13.96
N GLU A 218 13.37 -11.08 13.42
CA GLU A 218 13.73 -10.80 12.03
C GLU A 218 15.24 -10.98 11.74
N GLY A 219 15.60 -11.27 10.48
CA GLY A 219 17.01 -11.48 10.06
C GLY A 219 17.49 -12.92 9.97
N VAL A 220 16.57 -13.87 9.91
CA VAL A 220 16.83 -15.31 9.97
C VAL A 220 16.72 -15.98 8.58
N LEU A 221 17.60 -16.93 8.27
CA LEU A 221 17.49 -17.78 7.08
C LEU A 221 17.05 -19.20 7.47
N THR A 222 16.29 -19.86 6.60
CA THR A 222 16.08 -21.31 6.70
C THR A 222 17.35 -22.07 6.31
N ARG A 223 17.54 -23.28 6.85
CA ARG A 223 18.50 -24.26 6.30
C ARG A 223 17.94 -24.94 5.06
N GLU A 224 16.63 -25.17 5.04
CA GLU A 224 15.91 -25.83 3.95
C GLU A 224 16.00 -25.01 2.65
N VAL A 225 16.37 -25.66 1.54
CA VAL A 225 16.61 -25.02 0.23
C VAL A 225 15.50 -25.34 -0.77
N VAL A 226 14.60 -24.37 -0.94
CA VAL A 226 13.30 -24.60 -1.59
C VAL A 226 13.36 -24.59 -3.12
N LYS A 227 12.48 -25.38 -3.76
CA LYS A 227 12.12 -25.31 -5.19
C LYS A 227 10.65 -24.92 -5.30
N ASP A 228 9.75 -25.89 -5.29
CA ASP A 228 8.31 -25.70 -5.36
C ASP A 228 7.70 -26.11 -4.02
N PHE A 229 6.81 -25.29 -3.45
CA PHE A 229 6.32 -25.51 -2.08
C PHE A 229 5.01 -24.76 -1.80
N ARG A 230 4.35 -25.18 -0.71
CA ARG A 230 3.42 -24.37 0.09
C ARG A 230 4.09 -23.99 1.40
N LEU A 231 3.92 -22.75 1.86
CA LEU A 231 4.43 -22.22 3.13
C LEU A 231 3.29 -21.58 3.91
N HIS A 232 3.22 -21.88 5.20
CA HIS A 232 2.49 -21.08 6.18
C HIS A 232 3.48 -20.32 7.05
N LEU A 233 3.12 -19.09 7.42
CA LEU A 233 3.91 -18.21 8.28
C LEU A 233 3.00 -17.22 9.00
N GLU A 234 3.16 -17.10 10.33
CA GLU A 234 2.55 -16.03 11.12
C GLU A 234 3.55 -14.90 11.41
N PHE A 235 3.09 -13.65 11.28
CA PHE A 235 3.87 -12.46 11.58
C PHE A 235 3.08 -11.39 12.35
N LYS A 236 3.78 -10.60 13.15
CA LYS A 236 3.26 -9.46 13.92
C LYS A 236 4.18 -8.26 13.72
N THR A 237 3.67 -7.18 13.16
CA THR A 237 4.40 -5.92 13.02
C THR A 237 4.38 -5.12 14.33
N PRO A 238 5.46 -4.39 14.67
CA PRO A 238 5.51 -3.53 15.85
C PRO A 238 4.62 -2.29 15.67
N PHE A 239 4.14 -1.72 16.78
CA PHE A 239 3.46 -0.42 16.74
C PHE A 239 4.50 0.70 16.72
N MET A 240 4.52 1.46 15.63
CA MET A 240 5.49 2.53 15.38
C MET A 240 4.75 3.81 14.96
N PRO A 241 4.06 4.51 15.89
CA PRO A 241 3.12 5.58 15.56
C PRO A 241 3.76 6.73 14.80
N ASN A 242 4.95 7.18 15.22
CA ASN A 242 5.67 8.28 14.60
C ASN A 242 6.47 7.91 13.34
N SER A 243 6.30 6.68 12.85
CA SER A 243 7.03 6.15 11.71
C SER A 243 6.17 6.04 10.46
N LEU A 244 6.77 6.24 9.29
CA LEU A 244 6.08 6.29 7.99
C LEU A 244 6.82 5.50 6.91
N GLY A 245 6.08 5.07 5.87
CA GLY A 245 6.63 4.43 4.67
C GLY A 245 7.42 3.16 4.96
N GLN A 246 8.57 3.00 4.29
CA GLN A 246 9.47 1.85 4.46
C GLN A 246 10.21 1.81 5.81
N SER A 247 9.97 2.80 6.70
CA SER A 247 10.53 2.85 8.05
C SER A 247 9.46 2.53 9.11
N ARG A 248 8.45 1.70 8.80
CA ARG A 248 7.34 1.38 9.71
C ARG A 248 6.98 -0.11 9.70
N GLY A 249 7.63 -0.90 10.55
CA GLY A 249 7.39 -2.34 10.71
C GLY A 249 7.85 -3.18 9.52
N ASN A 250 8.96 -2.79 8.88
CA ASN A 250 9.45 -3.32 7.61
C ASN A 250 10.26 -4.63 7.74
N SER A 251 9.96 -5.60 6.88
CA SER A 251 10.70 -6.84 6.66
C SER A 251 10.20 -7.45 5.32
N GLY A 252 10.62 -8.67 4.97
CA GLY A 252 10.15 -9.35 3.78
C GLY A 252 10.41 -10.85 3.83
N VAL A 253 9.50 -11.63 3.26
CA VAL A 253 9.68 -13.08 3.04
C VAL A 253 10.37 -13.28 1.69
N TYR A 254 11.69 -13.42 1.73
CA TYR A 254 12.57 -13.56 0.58
C TYR A 254 12.71 -15.04 0.17
N ILE A 255 11.78 -15.51 -0.65
CA ILE A 255 11.78 -16.84 -1.26
C ILE A 255 13.01 -17.00 -2.16
N GLN A 256 13.75 -18.10 -1.97
CA GLN A 256 15.04 -18.38 -2.63
C GLN A 256 16.07 -17.23 -2.50
N ARG A 257 15.92 -16.32 -1.53
CA ARG A 257 16.67 -15.06 -1.41
C ARG A 257 16.53 -14.11 -2.62
N ARG A 258 15.50 -14.29 -3.46
CA ARG A 258 15.32 -13.63 -4.78
C ARG A 258 13.97 -12.91 -4.95
N TYR A 259 12.89 -13.50 -4.41
CA TYR A 259 11.52 -13.01 -4.58
C TYR A 259 10.90 -12.69 -3.22
N GLU A 260 10.49 -11.44 -3.03
CA GLU A 260 10.02 -10.84 -1.78
C GLU A 260 8.50 -10.74 -1.79
N VAL A 261 7.85 -11.41 -0.83
CA VAL A 261 6.52 -11.00 -0.38
C VAL A 261 6.75 -10.03 0.79
N GLN A 262 6.38 -8.76 0.57
CA GLN A 262 6.73 -7.66 1.47
C GLN A 262 5.97 -7.72 2.80
N VAL A 263 6.66 -7.48 3.92
CA VAL A 263 6.07 -7.35 5.26
C VAL A 263 6.24 -5.90 5.73
N LEU A 264 5.14 -5.21 6.01
CA LEU A 264 5.18 -3.81 6.45
C LEU A 264 3.96 -3.51 7.32
N ASP A 265 4.05 -2.57 8.26
CA ASP A 265 2.84 -2.00 8.86
C ASP A 265 2.18 -1.05 7.85
N SER A 266 1.42 -1.64 6.94
CA SER A 266 0.63 -0.96 5.92
C SER A 266 -0.82 -0.72 6.34
N PHE A 267 -1.11 -0.75 7.65
CA PHE A 267 -2.47 -0.52 8.12
C PHE A 267 -2.95 0.90 7.74
N GLY A 268 -4.02 0.97 6.95
CA GLY A 268 -4.54 2.22 6.40
C GLY A 268 -3.67 2.87 5.31
N LEU A 269 -2.80 2.11 4.64
CA LEU A 269 -2.13 2.53 3.40
C LEU A 269 -2.89 2.00 2.17
N GLU A 270 -2.39 2.29 0.96
CA GLU A 270 -3.11 2.00 -0.29
C GLU A 270 -3.06 0.51 -0.67
N GLY A 271 -1.98 -0.19 -0.33
CA GLY A 271 -1.64 -1.50 -0.86
C GLY A 271 -0.78 -1.39 -2.12
N LEU A 272 0.32 -0.65 -2.07
CA LEU A 272 1.30 -0.54 -3.16
C LEU A 272 2.21 -1.78 -3.28
N HIS A 273 2.98 -1.88 -4.36
CA HIS A 273 3.89 -3.02 -4.60
C HIS A 273 5.00 -3.19 -3.55
N ASN A 274 5.29 -2.15 -2.76
CA ASN A 274 6.29 -2.11 -1.68
C ASN A 274 5.62 -1.97 -0.29
N GLU A 275 4.32 -2.24 -0.21
CA GLU A 275 3.54 -2.32 1.02
C GLU A 275 3.18 -3.79 1.30
N CYS A 276 2.59 -4.09 2.46
CA CYS A 276 2.39 -5.45 2.95
C CYS A 276 1.64 -6.34 1.94
N GLY A 277 2.21 -7.49 1.59
CA GLY A 277 1.69 -8.41 0.58
C GLY A 277 2.05 -8.04 -0.86
N GLY A 278 2.75 -6.94 -1.09
CA GLY A 278 3.28 -6.54 -2.39
C GLY A 278 4.44 -7.40 -2.87
N LEU A 279 4.55 -7.54 -4.19
CA LEU A 279 5.69 -8.14 -4.87
C LEU A 279 6.56 -6.99 -5.40
N TYR A 280 7.67 -6.71 -4.69
CA TYR A 280 8.36 -5.43 -4.79
C TYR A 280 8.87 -5.12 -6.21
N ARG A 281 8.46 -3.94 -6.73
CA ARG A 281 8.63 -3.44 -8.12
C ARG A 281 7.93 -4.26 -9.23
N GLN A 282 7.11 -5.25 -8.89
CA GLN A 282 6.38 -6.05 -9.89
C GLN A 282 4.86 -5.88 -9.78
N LYS A 283 4.26 -6.07 -8.59
CA LYS A 283 2.80 -6.09 -8.46
C LYS A 283 2.29 -5.67 -7.07
N PRO A 284 1.37 -4.69 -6.98
CA PRO A 284 0.60 -4.40 -5.77
C PRO A 284 -0.33 -5.57 -5.39
N PRO A 285 -0.60 -5.83 -4.10
CA PRO A 285 -1.66 -6.76 -3.70
C PRO A 285 -3.01 -6.32 -4.29
N THR A 286 -3.89 -7.26 -4.64
CA THR A 286 -5.24 -6.94 -5.16
C THR A 286 -6.13 -6.19 -4.16
N VAL A 287 -5.79 -6.26 -2.88
CA VAL A 287 -6.42 -5.52 -1.78
C VAL A 287 -5.41 -5.42 -0.62
N ASN A 288 -5.29 -4.24 0.00
CA ASN A 288 -4.54 -4.12 1.25
C ASN A 288 -5.27 -4.88 2.38
N MET A 289 -4.68 -5.99 2.81
CA MET A 289 -5.23 -6.87 3.86
C MET A 289 -4.46 -6.79 5.18
N ALA A 290 -3.58 -5.78 5.33
CA ALA A 290 -2.88 -5.53 6.58
C ALA A 290 -3.87 -5.26 7.73
N PHE A 291 -3.74 -6.03 8.81
CA PHE A 291 -4.36 -5.70 10.10
C PHE A 291 -3.53 -4.63 10.83
N PRO A 292 -4.09 -3.99 11.88
CA PRO A 292 -3.31 -3.07 12.73
C PRO A 292 -2.04 -3.72 13.28
N PRO A 293 -0.99 -2.94 13.58
CA PRO A 293 0.19 -3.48 14.24
C PRO A 293 -0.16 -4.08 15.61
N LEU A 294 0.72 -4.95 16.10
CA LEU A 294 0.53 -5.83 17.25
C LEU A 294 -0.57 -6.91 17.11
N VAL A 295 -1.36 -6.88 16.03
CA VAL A 295 -2.25 -8.00 15.65
C VAL A 295 -1.44 -9.02 14.83
N TRP A 296 -1.64 -10.31 15.11
CA TRP A 296 -1.03 -11.39 14.32
C TRP A 296 -1.72 -11.54 12.96
N GLN A 297 -0.90 -11.78 11.94
CA GLN A 297 -1.28 -11.90 10.55
C GLN A 297 -0.68 -13.18 9.95
N THR A 298 -1.29 -13.73 8.90
CA THR A 298 -0.77 -14.91 8.19
C THR A 298 -0.41 -14.59 6.74
N TYR A 299 0.64 -15.27 6.27
CA TYR A 299 0.79 -15.59 4.85
C TYR A 299 0.66 -17.09 4.63
N ASP A 300 -0.20 -17.45 3.68
CA ASP A 300 -0.25 -18.78 3.07
C ASP A 300 0.21 -18.60 1.62
N ILE A 301 1.38 -19.14 1.28
CA ILE A 301 2.05 -18.92 -0.01
C ILE A 301 2.17 -20.26 -0.73
N GLN A 302 1.78 -20.31 -2.01
CA GLN A 302 2.18 -21.38 -2.93
C GLN A 302 3.12 -20.80 -3.99
N PHE A 303 4.28 -21.44 -4.16
CA PHE A 303 5.35 -20.97 -5.04
C PHE A 303 5.86 -22.10 -5.94
N ARG A 304 6.03 -21.78 -7.22
CA ARG A 304 6.73 -22.58 -8.23
C ARG A 304 8.01 -21.83 -8.64
N ALA A 305 9.17 -22.46 -8.51
CA ALA A 305 10.44 -21.84 -8.92
C ALA A 305 10.50 -21.61 -10.44
N ALA A 306 11.27 -20.62 -10.88
CA ALA A 306 11.63 -20.46 -12.29
C ALA A 306 12.27 -21.75 -12.83
N ARG A 307 11.98 -22.08 -14.09
CA ARG A 307 12.56 -23.25 -14.77
C ARG A 307 13.74 -22.83 -15.64
N PHE A 308 14.70 -23.72 -15.77
CA PHE A 308 15.93 -23.50 -16.53
C PHE A 308 16.29 -24.76 -17.32
N ASN A 309 16.96 -24.59 -18.47
CA ASN A 309 17.52 -25.70 -19.24
C ASN A 309 18.91 -26.12 -18.73
N GLU A 310 19.50 -27.16 -19.34
CA GLU A 310 20.83 -27.68 -18.99
C GLU A 310 21.97 -26.67 -19.24
N ALA A 311 21.77 -25.69 -20.14
CA ALA A 311 22.70 -24.58 -20.36
C ALA A 311 22.58 -23.46 -19.29
N GLY A 312 21.61 -23.56 -18.37
CA GLY A 312 21.37 -22.57 -17.32
C GLY A 312 20.50 -21.38 -17.73
N GLU A 313 19.90 -21.42 -18.92
CA GLU A 313 19.03 -20.36 -19.45
C GLU A 313 17.60 -20.51 -18.88
N LYS A 314 16.94 -19.39 -18.51
CA LYS A 314 15.57 -19.42 -17.96
C LYS A 314 14.56 -19.79 -19.07
N THR A 315 13.81 -20.88 -18.85
CA THR A 315 12.76 -21.36 -19.75
C THR A 315 11.35 -20.96 -19.31
N GLU A 316 11.13 -20.81 -18.00
CA GLU A 316 9.84 -20.35 -17.44
C GLU A 316 10.07 -19.42 -16.24
N ASN A 317 9.17 -18.45 -16.04
CA ASN A 317 9.15 -17.59 -14.86
C ASN A 317 8.83 -18.38 -13.58
N ALA A 318 9.24 -17.84 -12.42
CA ALA A 318 8.70 -18.30 -11.15
C ALA A 318 7.22 -17.88 -11.04
N GLN A 319 6.39 -18.65 -10.34
CA GLN A 319 4.96 -18.37 -10.22
C GLN A 319 4.54 -18.39 -8.75
N ILE A 320 3.71 -17.43 -8.34
CA ILE A 320 3.33 -17.26 -6.93
C ILE A 320 1.82 -17.00 -6.74
N THR A 321 1.25 -17.67 -5.75
CA THR A 321 -0.05 -17.34 -5.14
C THR A 321 0.19 -16.99 -3.69
N VAL A 322 -0.42 -15.89 -3.22
CA VAL A 322 -0.28 -15.39 -1.84
C VAL A 322 -1.66 -15.10 -1.30
N TYR A 323 -2.00 -15.72 -0.17
CA TYR A 323 -3.12 -15.32 0.68
C TYR A 323 -2.57 -14.53 1.87
N HIS A 324 -3.15 -13.36 2.12
CA HIS A 324 -2.87 -12.53 3.30
C HIS A 324 -4.10 -12.57 4.20
N ASN A 325 -3.94 -13.06 5.42
CA ASN A 325 -5.04 -13.25 6.37
C ASN A 325 -6.20 -14.11 5.79
N GLY A 326 -5.86 -15.10 4.94
CA GLY A 326 -6.78 -15.97 4.22
C GLY A 326 -7.46 -15.37 2.97
N ILE A 327 -7.17 -14.11 2.61
CA ILE A 327 -7.69 -13.46 1.39
C ILE A 327 -6.63 -13.51 0.28
N PRO A 328 -6.94 -13.98 -0.94
CA PRO A 328 -5.98 -14.02 -2.04
C PRO A 328 -5.60 -12.60 -2.49
N VAL A 329 -4.35 -12.21 -2.22
CA VAL A 329 -3.77 -10.92 -2.66
C VAL A 329 -2.97 -11.06 -3.95
N HIS A 330 -2.50 -12.28 -4.27
CA HIS A 330 -2.00 -12.67 -5.59
C HIS A 330 -2.51 -14.06 -5.95
N GLU A 331 -3.08 -14.20 -7.15
CA GLU A 331 -3.49 -15.48 -7.74
C GLU A 331 -2.58 -15.78 -8.94
N ALA A 332 -1.86 -16.92 -8.91
CA ALA A 332 -1.12 -17.52 -10.04
C ALA A 332 -0.17 -16.58 -10.82
N TYR A 333 0.44 -15.58 -10.17
CA TYR A 333 1.19 -14.51 -10.83
C TYR A 333 2.61 -14.94 -11.22
N GLU A 334 3.01 -14.67 -12.45
CA GLU A 334 4.40 -14.85 -12.93
C GLU A 334 5.32 -13.72 -12.46
N LEU A 335 6.36 -14.09 -11.73
CA LEU A 335 7.48 -13.24 -11.36
C LEU A 335 8.45 -13.17 -12.53
N THR A 336 8.51 -12.01 -13.19
CA THR A 336 9.31 -11.81 -14.42
C THR A 336 10.82 -11.76 -14.16
N GLY A 337 11.20 -11.53 -12.91
CA GLY A 337 12.57 -11.50 -12.42
C GLY A 337 12.63 -11.50 -10.89
N LYS A 338 13.81 -11.20 -10.34
CA LYS A 338 13.98 -10.89 -8.90
C LYS A 338 13.13 -9.68 -8.48
N THR A 339 12.82 -9.58 -7.19
CA THR A 339 12.26 -8.36 -6.57
C THR A 339 13.35 -7.56 -5.86
N GLY A 340 12.97 -6.38 -5.33
CA GLY A 340 13.67 -5.64 -4.25
C GLY A 340 15.19 -5.73 -4.20
N ALA A 341 15.70 -6.04 -3.00
CA ALA A 341 17.12 -6.30 -2.74
C ALA A 341 17.53 -7.76 -3.05
N GLY A 342 16.66 -8.54 -3.70
CA GLY A 342 16.86 -9.97 -3.93
C GLY A 342 18.07 -10.27 -4.82
N GLN A 343 18.59 -11.49 -4.72
CA GLN A 343 19.65 -11.99 -5.61
C GLN A 343 19.15 -12.12 -7.06
N PRO A 344 20.05 -12.13 -8.07
CA PRO A 344 19.69 -12.48 -9.46
C PRO A 344 19.02 -13.85 -9.56
N GLU A 345 18.40 -14.19 -10.69
CA GLU A 345 17.85 -15.53 -10.95
C GLU A 345 18.94 -16.52 -11.40
N THR A 346 18.93 -17.76 -10.91
CA THR A 346 19.81 -18.87 -11.33
C THR A 346 19.10 -20.22 -11.09
N PRO A 347 19.53 -21.33 -11.74
CA PRO A 347 18.96 -22.67 -11.49
C PRO A 347 19.12 -23.20 -10.05
N THR A 348 20.00 -22.60 -9.25
CA THR A 348 20.37 -23.09 -7.93
C THR A 348 19.24 -22.87 -6.91
N ARG A 349 18.82 -23.93 -6.21
CA ARG A 349 17.92 -23.78 -5.04
C ARG A 349 18.59 -22.92 -3.96
N GLN A 350 17.79 -22.20 -3.19
CA GLN A 350 18.24 -21.29 -2.12
C GLN A 350 17.20 -21.30 -0.98
N PRO A 351 17.59 -20.94 0.25
CA PRO A 351 16.68 -20.90 1.37
C PRO A 351 15.70 -19.72 1.30
N ILE A 352 14.73 -19.70 2.22
CA ILE A 352 13.91 -18.53 2.53
C ILE A 352 14.69 -17.66 3.53
N LEU A 353 14.63 -16.34 3.34
CA LEU A 353 15.15 -15.34 4.29
C LEU A 353 13.95 -14.53 4.82
N LEU A 354 13.90 -14.32 6.14
CA LEU A 354 13.08 -13.27 6.75
C LEU A 354 13.97 -12.05 6.98
N GLN A 355 13.78 -11.00 6.20
CA GLN A 355 14.68 -9.84 6.16
C GLN A 355 14.80 -9.13 7.53
N ASN A 356 15.98 -8.62 7.87
CA ASN A 356 16.12 -7.59 8.91
C ASN A 356 16.20 -6.21 8.23
N HIS A 357 15.29 -5.30 8.57
CA HIS A 357 15.30 -3.91 8.12
C HIS A 357 15.42 -2.91 9.30
N SER A 358 15.96 -3.37 10.44
CA SER A 358 16.04 -2.64 11.71
C SER A 358 14.69 -2.36 12.39
N ASP A 359 13.71 -3.23 12.15
CA ASP A 359 12.33 -3.12 12.66
C ASP A 359 11.95 -4.41 13.40
N PRO A 360 11.46 -4.36 14.66
CA PRO A 360 11.22 -5.56 15.46
C PRO A 360 9.91 -6.29 15.07
N VAL A 361 9.86 -6.80 13.84
CA VAL A 361 8.83 -7.73 13.36
C VAL A 361 9.02 -9.09 14.03
N ARG A 362 7.93 -9.72 14.49
CA ARG A 362 7.98 -11.01 15.18
C ARG A 362 7.26 -12.08 14.38
N TYR A 363 7.80 -13.30 14.42
CA TYR A 363 7.30 -14.45 13.67
C TYR A 363 7.01 -15.63 14.60
N ARG A 364 6.09 -16.50 14.17
CA ARG A 364 5.82 -17.82 14.78
C ARG A 364 5.18 -18.75 13.75
N ASN A 365 4.94 -20.01 14.13
CA ASN A 365 4.20 -21.01 13.35
C ASN A 365 4.60 -21.01 11.85
N ILE A 366 5.84 -21.41 11.58
CA ILE A 366 6.41 -21.42 10.24
C ILE A 366 6.64 -22.88 9.83
N TRP A 367 5.99 -23.31 8.75
CA TRP A 367 6.16 -24.64 8.19
C TRP A 367 5.94 -24.63 6.68
N LEU A 368 6.62 -25.52 5.96
CA LEU A 368 6.43 -25.70 4.51
C LEU A 368 6.22 -27.16 4.13
N VAL A 369 5.54 -27.35 3.00
CA VAL A 369 5.34 -28.63 2.33
C VAL A 369 5.91 -28.48 0.92
N HIS A 370 6.95 -29.24 0.58
CA HIS A 370 7.44 -29.32 -0.79
C HIS A 370 6.34 -29.85 -1.72
N LEU A 371 6.31 -29.36 -2.96
CA LEU A 371 5.37 -29.80 -3.99
C LEU A 371 6.10 -30.57 -5.08
N GLU A 372 5.44 -31.59 -5.61
CA GLU A 372 5.86 -32.20 -6.87
C GLU A 372 5.54 -31.27 -8.07
N GLU A 373 6.26 -31.45 -9.18
CA GLU A 373 6.13 -30.62 -10.41
C GLU A 373 4.66 -30.54 -10.89
N SER A 374 3.91 -31.64 -10.77
CA SER A 374 2.50 -31.77 -11.12
C SER A 374 1.53 -31.04 -10.16
N GLU A 375 1.94 -30.78 -8.91
CA GLU A 375 1.16 -30.05 -7.90
C GLU A 375 1.52 -28.56 -7.86
N ALA A 376 2.72 -28.21 -8.32
CA ALA A 376 3.23 -26.84 -8.40
C ALA A 376 2.54 -25.99 -9.48
N GLY A 377 1.85 -26.61 -10.44
CA GLY A 377 1.16 -25.93 -11.54
C GLY A 377 -0.05 -25.12 -11.08
N LEU A 378 0.12 -23.81 -10.93
CA LEU A 378 -0.96 -22.87 -10.58
C LEU A 378 -1.79 -22.52 -11.83
N GLU A 379 -2.69 -23.42 -12.24
CA GLU A 379 -3.69 -23.12 -13.27
C GLU A 379 -4.61 -21.98 -12.80
N ALA A 380 -4.52 -20.83 -13.47
CA ALA A 380 -5.46 -19.73 -13.33
C ALA A 380 -6.83 -20.10 -13.93
N LYS A 381 -7.62 -20.92 -13.23
CA LYS A 381 -8.96 -21.34 -13.65
C LYS A 381 -9.80 -20.12 -14.04
N PRO A 382 -10.22 -19.97 -15.31
CA PRO A 382 -10.90 -18.76 -15.75
C PRO A 382 -12.24 -18.66 -15.03
N ARG A 383 -12.42 -17.58 -14.25
CA ARG A 383 -13.68 -17.29 -13.56
C ARG A 383 -14.78 -17.10 -14.60
N LYS A 384 -15.55 -18.18 -14.87
CA LYS A 384 -16.77 -18.12 -15.68
C LYS A 384 -17.70 -17.10 -15.03
N ARG A 385 -17.81 -15.90 -15.61
CA ARG A 385 -18.91 -14.98 -15.31
C ARG A 385 -20.21 -15.72 -15.66
N SER A 386 -20.95 -16.13 -14.64
CA SER A 386 -22.31 -16.61 -14.78
C SER A 386 -23.17 -15.44 -15.23
N GLY A 387 -23.31 -15.27 -16.55
CA GLY A 387 -24.28 -14.32 -17.10
C GLY A 387 -25.68 -14.76 -16.70
N ASN A 388 -26.42 -13.87 -16.05
CA ASN A 388 -27.84 -14.10 -15.78
C ASN A 388 -28.58 -14.28 -17.12
N LYS A 389 -29.52 -15.23 -17.13
CA LYS A 389 -30.67 -15.25 -18.03
C LYS A 389 -31.90 -14.82 -17.24
#